data_AF-A0A0B5F269-F1
#
_entry.id   AF-A0A0B5F269-F1
#
_cell.length_a   1.000
_cell.length_b   1.000
_cell.length_c   1.000
_cell.angle_alpha   90.00
_cell.angle_beta   90.00
_cell.angle_gamma   90.00
#
_symmetry.space_group_name_H-M   'P 1'
#
loop_
_entity.id
_entity.type
_entity.pdbx_description
1 polymer ?
#
loop_
_entity_poly.entity_id
_entity_poly.type
_entity_poly.pdbx_seq_one_letter_code
_entity_poly.pdbx_strand_id
1 'polypeptide(L)'
;MSPDDEEDPQPTVAVLRARLRAAETEIRTPPGLWERVRGPEAAGGVLTAGSAPARGSGPAKDCVPPGRSVRPRGFVPHARASRRAGHHRAVLSLAAALAVLLIGAGGWLLLTPGVPDGQHPAGHAAPTLTVHNAETACRDHRTLECALRLARTPYGRYAAPDNAAGHVWGRDRLSARCVVTDGTLVRDESGMTSTRWYLATTREGTTGWLPGVRTRNTTEVRLCTTEEARVRPGRG
;
A
#
# COMPACT_ATOMS: atom_id res chain seq x y z
N MET A 1 -6.81 -45.80 43.64
CA MET A 1 -7.05 -44.92 42.48
C MET A 1 -7.05 -45.83 41.27
N SER A 2 -8.22 -46.33 40.88
CA SER A 2 -8.34 -47.27 39.74
C SER A 2 -8.31 -46.48 38.43
N PRO A 3 -7.65 -47.00 37.37
CA PRO A 3 -7.50 -46.28 36.10
C PRO A 3 -8.64 -46.55 35.10
N ASP A 4 -9.84 -46.92 35.56
CA ASP A 4 -10.94 -47.37 34.69
C ASP A 4 -12.11 -46.37 34.58
N ASP A 5 -11.98 -45.14 35.09
CA ASP A 5 -12.95 -44.06 34.88
C ASP A 5 -12.60 -43.20 33.65
N GLU A 6 -12.13 -43.83 32.57
CA GLU A 6 -11.97 -43.17 31.26
C GLU A 6 -13.35 -43.13 30.60
N GLU A 7 -14.09 -42.07 30.93
CA GLU A 7 -15.41 -41.75 30.38
C GLU A 7 -15.33 -41.67 28.86
N ASP A 8 -15.73 -42.75 28.20
CA ASP A 8 -15.67 -42.95 26.75
C ASP A 8 -16.36 -41.78 26.03
N PRO A 9 -15.66 -40.91 25.28
CA PRO A 9 -16.26 -39.73 24.62
C PRO A 9 -17.10 -40.09 23.37
N GLN A 10 -17.22 -41.39 23.07
CA GLN A 10 -17.94 -41.92 21.91
C GLN A 10 -19.46 -41.66 21.87
N PRO A 11 -20.24 -41.58 22.97
CA PRO A 11 -21.70 -41.42 22.86
C PRO A 11 -22.06 -40.03 22.31
N THR A 12 -21.33 -38.99 22.69
CA THR A 12 -21.55 -37.63 22.17
C THR A 12 -21.24 -37.54 20.68
N VAL A 13 -20.13 -38.14 20.24
CA VAL A 13 -19.74 -38.17 18.83
C VAL A 13 -20.75 -38.96 18.00
N ALA A 14 -21.26 -40.08 18.52
CA ALA A 14 -22.29 -40.87 17.87
C ALA A 14 -23.61 -40.08 17.71
N VAL A 15 -24.04 -39.37 18.76
CA VAL A 15 -25.23 -38.51 18.72
C VAL A 15 -25.06 -37.37 17.71
N LEU A 16 -23.90 -36.73 17.68
CA LEU A 16 -23.60 -35.66 16.72
C LEU A 16 -23.61 -36.17 15.28
N ARG A 17 -23.00 -37.31 14.99
CA ARG A 17 -23.04 -37.92 13.65
C ARG A 17 -24.46 -38.29 13.23
N ALA A 18 -25.28 -38.79 14.16
CA ALA A 18 -26.68 -39.11 13.88
C ALA A 18 -27.49 -37.85 13.54
N ARG A 19 -27.31 -36.76 14.30
CA ARG A 19 -27.95 -35.47 14.03
C ARG A 19 -27.51 -34.87 12.69
N LEU A 20 -26.23 -34.96 12.35
CA LEU A 20 -25.71 -34.42 11.09
C LEU A 20 -26.33 -35.15 9.88
N ARG A 21 -26.42 -36.48 9.92
CA ARG A 21 -27.06 -37.27 8.85
C ARG A 21 -28.55 -36.93 8.70
N ALA A 22 -29.26 -36.74 9.81
CA ALA A 22 -30.67 -36.32 9.77
C ALA A 22 -30.83 -34.95 9.10
N ALA A 23 -29.98 -33.97 9.43
CA ALA A 23 -30.00 -32.66 8.80
C ALA A 23 -29.68 -32.72 7.29
N GLU A 24 -28.71 -33.55 6.89
CA GLU A 24 -28.34 -33.71 5.48
C GLU A 24 -29.49 -34.27 4.63
N THR A 25 -30.32 -35.16 5.19
CA THR A 25 -31.52 -35.67 4.50
C THR A 25 -32.63 -34.62 4.31
N GLU A 26 -32.62 -33.54 5.10
CA GLU A 26 -33.60 -32.47 4.99
C GLU A 26 -33.21 -31.42 3.93
N ILE A 27 -31.93 -31.34 3.56
CA ILE A 27 -31.43 -30.37 2.58
C ILE A 27 -31.85 -30.80 1.18
N ARG A 28 -32.90 -30.16 0.64
CA ARG A 28 -33.26 -30.27 -0.78
C ARG A 28 -32.55 -29.21 -1.59
N THR A 29 -31.91 -29.62 -2.68
CA THR A 29 -31.40 -28.68 -3.68
C THR A 29 -32.56 -28.04 -4.43
N PRO A 30 -32.67 -26.69 -4.47
CA PRO A 30 -33.71 -26.03 -5.26
C PRO A 30 -33.59 -26.38 -6.75
N PRO A 31 -34.70 -26.61 -7.46
CA PRO A 31 -34.65 -26.83 -8.90
C PRO A 31 -34.01 -25.62 -9.60
N GLY A 32 -33.21 -25.89 -10.63
CA GLY A 32 -32.52 -24.83 -11.38
C GLY A 32 -31.32 -24.19 -10.69
N LEU A 33 -30.92 -24.64 -9.48
CA LEU A 33 -29.76 -24.06 -8.77
C LEU A 33 -28.48 -24.19 -9.60
N TRP A 34 -28.23 -25.38 -10.16
CA TRP A 34 -27.01 -25.64 -10.91
C TRP A 34 -27.04 -24.99 -12.30
N GLU A 35 -28.22 -24.78 -12.88
CA GLU A 35 -28.40 -24.01 -14.12
C GLU A 35 -28.12 -22.52 -13.90
N ARG A 36 -28.46 -21.96 -12.73
CA ARG A 36 -28.07 -20.59 -12.35
C ARG A 36 -26.57 -20.46 -12.14
N VAL A 37 -25.93 -21.42 -11.46
CA VAL A 37 -24.48 -21.42 -11.23
C VAL A 37 -23.69 -21.65 -12.53
N ARG A 38 -24.25 -22.43 -13.47
CA ARG A 38 -23.66 -22.67 -14.81
C ARG A 38 -24.10 -21.66 -15.88
N GLY A 39 -24.95 -20.69 -15.52
CA GLY A 39 -25.46 -19.69 -16.44
C GLY A 39 -24.33 -18.87 -17.08
N PRO A 40 -24.54 -18.34 -18.29
CA PRO A 40 -23.48 -17.73 -19.07
C PRO A 40 -23.19 -16.29 -18.60
N GLU A 41 -22.42 -16.13 -17.51
CA GLU A 41 -21.59 -14.94 -17.31
C GLU A 41 -20.24 -15.08 -18.06
N ALA A 42 -20.28 -15.75 -19.21
CA ALA A 42 -19.24 -15.81 -20.22
C ALA A 42 -19.77 -15.36 -21.58
N ALA A 43 -20.59 -14.29 -21.62
CA ALA A 43 -20.81 -13.46 -22.82
C ALA A 43 -21.50 -12.15 -22.39
N GLY A 44 -21.01 -11.01 -22.87
CA GLY A 44 -21.35 -9.69 -22.36
C GLY A 44 -22.82 -9.29 -22.43
N GLY A 45 -23.22 -8.48 -21.44
CA GLY A 45 -24.55 -7.88 -21.36
C GLY A 45 -24.48 -6.59 -20.56
N VAL A 46 -24.26 -5.47 -21.26
CA VAL A 46 -24.61 -4.12 -20.83
C VAL A 46 -26.06 -4.12 -20.32
N LEU A 47 -26.29 -3.70 -19.08
CA LEU A 47 -27.62 -3.26 -18.64
C LEU A 47 -27.62 -1.75 -18.48
N THR A 48 -28.08 -1.12 -19.56
CA THR A 48 -28.69 0.19 -19.57
C THR A 48 -29.97 0.21 -18.72
N ALA A 49 -30.08 1.26 -17.89
CA ALA A 49 -31.28 1.98 -17.48
C ALA A 49 -32.45 1.23 -16.80
N GLY A 50 -32.55 1.42 -15.48
CA GLY A 50 -33.82 1.50 -14.75
C GLY A 50 -33.99 2.89 -14.15
N SER A 51 -34.81 3.72 -14.81
CA SER A 51 -35.23 5.05 -14.35
C SER A 51 -36.30 4.98 -13.25
N ALA A 52 -36.22 5.91 -12.27
CA ALA A 52 -37.28 6.78 -11.72
C ALA A 52 -37.17 7.02 -10.19
N PRO A 53 -37.73 8.10 -9.61
CA PRO A 53 -37.95 9.45 -10.14
C PRO A 53 -37.42 10.57 -9.20
N ALA A 54 -37.39 11.78 -9.75
CA ALA A 54 -37.05 13.05 -9.10
C ALA A 54 -38.13 13.58 -8.14
N ARG A 55 -37.67 14.23 -7.06
CA ARG A 55 -38.38 15.18 -6.18
C ARG A 55 -37.28 15.89 -5.36
N GLY A 56 -37.18 17.20 -5.22
CA GLY A 56 -37.92 18.34 -5.71
C GLY A 56 -37.11 19.60 -5.33
N SER A 57 -37.18 20.60 -6.20
CA SER A 57 -36.49 21.88 -6.10
C SER A 57 -37.13 22.80 -5.05
N GLY A 58 -36.32 23.55 -4.31
CA GLY A 58 -36.73 24.67 -3.46
C GLY A 58 -35.58 25.71 -3.37
N PRO A 59 -35.87 27.03 -3.38
CA PRO A 59 -34.94 28.01 -3.94
C PRO A 59 -34.10 28.80 -2.92
N ALA A 60 -32.97 29.29 -3.45
CA ALA A 60 -32.30 30.57 -3.24
C ALA A 60 -32.46 31.28 -1.87
N LYS A 61 -31.32 31.58 -1.25
CA LYS A 61 -31.09 32.94 -0.74
C LYS A 61 -29.61 33.30 -0.80
N ASP A 62 -29.38 34.30 -1.63
CA ASP A 62 -28.18 35.06 -1.85
C ASP A 62 -27.63 35.65 -0.56
N CYS A 63 -26.30 35.78 -0.48
CA CYS A 63 -25.62 36.85 0.23
C CYS A 63 -24.21 37.05 -0.36
N VAL A 64 -24.17 37.77 -1.49
CA VAL A 64 -23.08 38.67 -1.89
C VAL A 64 -23.66 40.07 -1.65
N PRO A 65 -22.94 41.05 -1.05
CA PRO A 65 -22.27 42.09 -1.86
C PRO A 65 -21.09 42.78 -1.11
N PRO A 66 -20.62 44.02 -1.44
CA PRO A 66 -19.41 44.20 -2.25
C PRO A 66 -18.45 45.35 -1.77
N GLY A 67 -17.32 45.51 -2.49
CA GLY A 67 -16.56 46.78 -2.61
C GLY A 67 -15.70 47.18 -1.39
N ARG A 68 -14.66 48.00 -1.48
CA ARG A 68 -14.16 48.89 -2.53
C ARG A 68 -12.73 49.32 -2.15
N SER A 69 -11.90 49.51 -3.16
CA SER A 69 -10.55 50.08 -3.15
C SER A 69 -10.42 51.48 -2.52
N VAL A 70 -9.37 51.73 -1.73
CA VAL A 70 -8.72 53.06 -1.57
C VAL A 70 -7.23 52.89 -1.25
N ARG A 71 -6.34 53.42 -2.11
CA ARG A 71 -4.99 53.90 -1.72
C ARG A 71 -5.13 55.39 -1.36
N PRO A 72 -4.28 55.96 -0.49
CA PRO A 72 -3.26 56.87 -1.04
C PRO A 72 -1.91 56.89 -0.32
N ARG A 73 -0.98 57.60 -0.97
CA ARG A 73 0.40 57.95 -0.64
C ARG A 73 0.50 59.08 0.40
N GLY A 74 1.68 59.17 1.03
CA GLY A 74 2.24 60.37 1.69
C GLY A 74 2.77 60.03 3.09
N PHE A 75 3.83 60.61 3.65
CA PHE A 75 4.85 61.58 3.26
C PHE A 75 5.85 61.61 4.47
N VAL A 76 7.16 61.43 4.21
CA VAL A 76 8.43 61.84 4.91
C VAL A 76 8.46 62.34 6.39
N PRO A 77 9.64 62.67 6.99
CA PRO A 77 10.95 62.01 7.07
C PRO A 77 11.49 61.98 8.53
N HIS A 78 12.60 61.28 8.81
CA HIS A 78 13.61 61.86 9.71
C HIS A 78 15.01 61.38 9.31
N ALA A 79 15.74 62.31 8.70
CA ALA A 79 17.18 62.26 8.59
C ALA A 79 17.81 62.36 9.99
N ARG A 80 18.77 61.47 10.27
CA ARG A 80 19.94 61.85 11.06
C ARG A 80 21.17 61.47 10.27
N ALA A 81 21.75 62.52 9.67
CA ALA A 81 23.12 62.52 9.23
C ALA A 81 24.05 62.38 10.43
N SER A 82 25.02 61.48 10.33
CA SER A 82 26.32 61.69 10.93
C SER A 82 27.37 61.57 9.83
N ARG A 83 27.98 62.72 9.55
CA ARG A 83 29.15 62.89 8.71
C ARG A 83 30.38 62.40 9.47
N ARG A 84 31.35 61.81 8.77
CA ARG A 84 32.83 61.92 8.95
C ARG A 84 33.44 60.95 7.91
N ALA A 85 33.80 61.42 6.72
CA ALA A 85 35.07 62.07 6.34
C ALA A 85 36.27 61.11 6.27
N GLY A 86 36.95 61.12 5.11
CA GLY A 86 38.34 60.66 4.93
C GLY A 86 38.49 59.32 4.22
N HIS A 87 38.52 59.22 2.89
CA HIS A 87 39.71 59.45 2.04
C HIS A 87 40.95 58.56 2.31
N HIS A 88 40.80 57.40 2.97
CA HIS A 88 41.77 56.30 2.83
C HIS A 88 41.34 55.35 1.72
N ARG A 89 41.35 55.91 0.50
CA ARG A 89 41.32 55.17 -0.74
C ARG A 89 42.55 54.26 -0.82
N ALA A 90 42.25 53.00 -1.13
CA ALA A 90 42.75 52.37 -2.36
C ALA A 90 44.08 51.60 -2.36
N VAL A 91 44.47 50.92 -1.27
CA VAL A 91 45.51 49.85 -1.41
C VAL A 91 45.17 48.52 -0.73
N LEU A 92 44.23 48.47 0.22
CA LEU A 92 43.89 47.21 0.93
C LEU A 92 42.55 46.61 0.51
N SER A 93 42.18 46.76 -0.76
CA SER A 93 40.92 46.26 -1.31
C SER A 93 41.13 45.33 -2.52
N LEU A 94 42.22 44.57 -2.55
CA LEU A 94 42.41 43.48 -3.51
C LEU A 94 42.56 42.11 -2.84
N ALA A 95 43.09 42.04 -1.62
CA ALA A 95 43.23 40.77 -0.89
C ALA A 95 41.91 40.27 -0.27
N ALA A 96 41.06 41.19 0.18
CA ALA A 96 39.78 40.82 0.80
C ALA A 96 38.70 40.37 -0.21
N ALA A 97 38.80 40.80 -1.48
CA ALA A 97 37.84 40.42 -2.51
C ALA A 97 38.03 38.97 -2.98
N LEU A 98 39.26 38.46 -3.00
CA LEU A 98 39.54 37.07 -3.39
C LEU A 98 39.19 36.06 -2.28
N ALA A 99 39.31 36.43 -1.00
CA ALA A 99 38.93 35.55 0.11
C ALA A 99 37.39 35.36 0.20
N VAL A 100 36.60 36.39 -0.10
CA VAL A 100 35.13 36.28 -0.12
C VAL A 100 34.64 35.50 -1.34
N LEU A 101 35.32 35.58 -2.50
CA LEU A 101 34.96 34.80 -3.68
C LEU A 101 35.33 33.31 -3.55
N LEU A 102 36.42 32.96 -2.86
CA LEU A 102 36.78 31.56 -2.60
C LEU A 102 35.87 30.89 -1.55
N ILE A 103 35.43 31.62 -0.52
CA ILE A 103 34.47 31.09 0.48
C ILE A 103 33.03 31.07 -0.09
N GLY A 104 32.67 32.03 -0.96
CA GLY A 104 31.37 32.06 -1.64
C GLY A 104 31.19 30.97 -2.70
N ALA A 105 32.25 30.59 -3.42
CA ALA A 105 32.21 29.50 -4.39
C ALA A 105 32.39 28.11 -3.74
N GLY A 106 33.16 28.00 -2.65
CA GLY A 106 33.35 26.74 -1.91
C GLY A 106 32.17 26.35 -1.02
N GLY A 107 31.45 27.34 -0.46
CA GLY A 107 30.26 27.08 0.37
C GLY A 107 29.03 26.66 -0.44
N TRP A 108 28.88 27.15 -1.68
CA TRP A 108 27.72 26.83 -2.51
C TRP A 108 27.78 25.44 -3.14
N LEU A 109 28.98 24.86 -3.32
CA LEU A 109 29.10 23.50 -3.85
C LEU A 109 28.86 22.41 -2.79
N LEU A 110 28.97 22.74 -1.50
CA LEU A 110 28.66 21.83 -0.38
C LEU A 110 27.19 21.89 0.08
N LEU A 111 26.41 22.81 -0.50
CA LEU A 111 24.98 22.98 -0.28
C LEU A 111 24.16 22.76 -1.57
N THR A 112 24.76 22.15 -2.60
CA THR A 112 23.93 21.47 -3.60
C THR A 112 23.35 20.24 -2.92
N PRO A 113 22.03 20.18 -2.62
CA PRO A 113 21.42 18.89 -2.41
C PRO A 113 21.69 18.13 -3.70
N GLY A 114 22.57 17.13 -3.64
CA GLY A 114 22.70 16.19 -4.74
C GLY A 114 21.29 15.74 -5.06
N VAL A 115 20.83 16.04 -6.27
CA VAL A 115 19.55 15.55 -6.78
C VAL A 115 19.65 14.04 -6.62
N PRO A 116 18.91 13.42 -5.69
CA PRO A 116 18.81 11.99 -5.70
C PRO A 116 18.03 11.70 -6.97
N ASP A 117 18.69 11.12 -7.96
CA ASP A 117 18.01 10.56 -9.14
C ASP A 117 16.80 9.77 -8.64
N GLY A 118 15.60 10.23 -9.00
CA GLY A 118 14.36 9.50 -8.78
C GLY A 118 13.41 10.00 -7.69
N GLN A 119 13.38 11.29 -7.35
CA GLN A 119 12.19 11.87 -6.70
C GLN A 119 11.00 11.88 -7.68
N HIS A 120 10.33 10.72 -7.73
CA HIS A 120 8.93 10.61 -8.11
C HIS A 120 8.14 11.72 -7.39
N PRO A 121 7.20 12.39 -8.07
CA PRO A 121 6.36 13.41 -7.45
C PRO A 121 5.74 12.81 -6.19
N ALA A 122 5.76 13.56 -5.07
CA ALA A 122 5.32 13.14 -3.74
C ALA A 122 4.06 12.27 -3.82
N GLY A 123 4.30 10.97 -3.98
CA GLY A 123 3.27 9.99 -4.23
C GLY A 123 2.69 9.67 -2.87
N HIS A 124 1.37 9.57 -2.81
CA HIS A 124 0.63 9.00 -1.69
C HIS A 124 1.47 7.92 -1.01
N ALA A 125 1.72 8.10 0.30
CA ALA A 125 2.53 7.17 1.06
C ALA A 125 2.02 5.75 0.82
N ALA A 126 2.91 4.87 0.33
CA ALA A 126 2.54 3.53 -0.06
C ALA A 126 1.85 2.79 1.11
N PRO A 127 0.65 2.24 0.91
CA PRO A 127 -0.12 1.62 1.99
C PRO A 127 0.66 0.49 2.65
N THR A 128 0.45 0.31 3.95
CA THR A 128 1.12 -0.75 4.72
C THR A 128 0.31 -2.04 4.70
N LEU A 129 0.92 -3.13 4.29
CA LEU A 129 0.38 -4.48 4.39
C LEU A 129 0.88 -5.15 5.67
N THR A 130 0.02 -5.95 6.30
CA THR A 130 0.45 -6.88 7.35
C THR A 130 0.48 -8.29 6.79
N VAL A 131 1.64 -8.94 6.90
CA VAL A 131 1.85 -10.33 6.51
C VAL A 131 1.06 -11.23 7.45
N HIS A 132 0.32 -12.17 6.87
CA HIS A 132 -0.46 -13.15 7.61
C HIS A 132 -0.02 -14.57 7.26
N ASN A 133 0.35 -15.31 8.31
CA ASN A 133 0.55 -16.75 8.21
C ASN A 133 -0.73 -17.47 8.66
N ALA A 134 -1.25 -18.36 7.81
CA ALA A 134 -2.46 -19.14 8.08
C ALA A 134 -2.23 -20.12 9.25
N GLU A 135 -1.03 -20.69 9.33
CA GLU A 135 -0.62 -21.61 10.38
C GLU A 135 -0.49 -20.89 11.72
N THR A 136 -1.34 -21.24 12.69
CA THR A 136 -1.40 -20.59 14.01
C THR A 136 -0.04 -20.65 14.72
N ALA A 137 0.65 -21.79 14.65
CA ALA A 137 1.96 -21.99 15.25
C ALA A 137 3.06 -21.09 14.66
N CYS A 138 2.86 -20.48 13.49
CA CYS A 138 3.85 -19.63 12.84
C CYS A 138 3.49 -18.14 12.82
N ARG A 139 2.39 -17.72 13.47
CA ARG A 139 1.98 -16.31 13.51
C ARG A 139 2.93 -15.43 14.31
N ASP A 140 3.53 -16.00 15.35
CA ASP A 140 4.38 -15.26 16.30
C ASP A 140 5.85 -15.69 16.28
N HIS A 141 6.21 -16.67 15.44
CA HIS A 141 7.55 -17.24 15.37
C HIS A 141 8.34 -16.74 14.16
N ARG A 142 9.61 -16.41 14.38
CA ARG A 142 10.54 -15.91 13.34
C ARG A 142 11.63 -16.90 12.98
N THR A 143 11.26 -18.15 12.75
CA THR A 143 12.18 -19.21 12.31
C THR A 143 12.09 -19.43 10.80
N LEU A 144 13.00 -20.20 10.21
CA LEU A 144 12.99 -20.46 8.76
C LEU A 144 11.80 -21.32 8.34
N GLU A 145 11.33 -22.20 9.21
CA GLU A 145 10.16 -23.06 9.00
C GLU A 145 8.87 -22.22 8.93
N CYS A 146 8.82 -21.11 9.67
CA CYS A 146 7.69 -20.18 9.69
C CYS A 146 7.84 -19.00 8.69
N ALA A 147 8.90 -19.00 7.90
CA ALA A 147 9.15 -17.95 6.92
C ALA A 147 8.23 -18.10 5.70
N LEU A 148 7.58 -17.01 5.33
CA LEU A 148 6.85 -16.89 4.07
C LEU A 148 7.77 -16.28 3.01
N ARG A 149 7.61 -16.71 1.77
CA ARG A 149 8.43 -16.26 0.66
C ARG A 149 7.88 -14.98 0.04
N LEU A 150 8.77 -14.06 -0.31
CA LEU A 150 8.53 -13.03 -1.32
C LEU A 150 8.97 -13.58 -2.67
N ALA A 151 8.09 -13.53 -3.68
CA ALA A 151 8.39 -14.09 -4.99
C ALA A 151 9.10 -13.09 -5.91
N ARG A 152 9.86 -13.59 -6.90
CA ARG A 152 10.47 -12.75 -7.95
C ARG A 152 9.46 -12.34 -9.02
N THR A 153 8.47 -13.18 -9.30
CA THR A 153 7.43 -12.91 -10.28
C THR A 153 6.07 -13.43 -9.80
N PRO A 154 4.98 -12.68 -10.02
CA PRO A 154 3.63 -13.09 -9.60
C PRO A 154 3.05 -14.15 -10.55
N TYR A 155 3.65 -14.36 -11.72
CA TYR A 155 3.20 -15.30 -12.75
C TYR A 155 3.96 -16.64 -12.69
N GLY A 156 4.97 -16.77 -11.82
CA GLY A 156 5.65 -18.02 -11.55
C GLY A 156 4.92 -18.86 -10.50
N ARG A 157 5.32 -20.13 -10.34
CA ARG A 157 4.84 -20.96 -9.23
C ARG A 157 5.42 -20.43 -7.91
N TYR A 158 4.59 -20.21 -6.90
CA TYR A 158 5.01 -19.62 -5.61
C TYR A 158 6.07 -20.46 -4.88
N ALA A 159 5.86 -21.77 -4.82
CA ALA A 159 6.76 -22.70 -4.14
C ALA A 159 8.06 -22.98 -4.91
N ALA A 160 8.21 -22.49 -6.14
CA ALA A 160 9.41 -22.77 -6.95
C ALA A 160 10.67 -22.11 -6.34
N PRO A 161 11.80 -22.84 -6.27
CA PRO A 161 13.02 -22.35 -5.62
C PRO A 161 13.65 -21.16 -6.35
N ASP A 162 13.54 -21.12 -7.68
CA ASP A 162 14.04 -20.04 -8.54
C ASP A 162 13.14 -18.79 -8.51
N ASN A 163 11.93 -18.89 -7.98
CA ASN A 163 11.00 -17.77 -7.82
C ASN A 163 11.07 -17.13 -6.41
N ALA A 164 12.19 -17.26 -5.69
CA ALA A 164 12.37 -16.66 -4.37
C ALA A 164 13.19 -15.35 -4.43
N ALA A 165 12.62 -14.24 -3.97
CA ALA A 165 13.28 -12.94 -3.83
C ALA A 165 13.74 -12.65 -2.39
N GLY A 166 13.07 -13.25 -1.40
CA GLY A 166 13.39 -13.06 0.02
C GLY A 166 12.38 -13.75 0.94
N HIS A 167 12.48 -13.49 2.23
CA HIS A 167 11.63 -14.05 3.28
C HIS A 167 11.01 -12.95 4.14
N VAL A 168 9.79 -13.22 4.62
CA VAL A 168 9.04 -12.39 5.56
C VAL A 168 8.33 -13.31 6.56
N TRP A 169 7.96 -12.79 7.71
CA TRP A 169 7.32 -13.54 8.78
C TRP A 169 5.92 -13.01 9.10
N GLY A 170 5.17 -13.80 9.86
CA GLY A 170 3.88 -13.36 10.38
C GLY A 170 3.98 -12.01 11.08
N ARG A 171 2.98 -11.14 10.84
CA ARG A 171 2.86 -9.77 11.38
C ARG A 171 3.91 -8.78 10.86
N ASP A 172 4.79 -9.16 9.94
CA ASP A 172 5.66 -8.20 9.26
C ASP A 172 4.83 -7.14 8.55
N ARG A 173 5.32 -5.89 8.63
CA ARG A 173 4.71 -4.74 7.98
C ARG A 173 5.50 -4.39 6.73
N LEU A 174 4.85 -4.49 5.58
CA LEU A 174 5.45 -4.22 4.28
C LEU A 174 4.82 -3.00 3.64
N SER A 175 5.60 -2.23 2.90
CA SER A 175 5.06 -1.15 2.06
C SER A 175 4.60 -1.72 0.72
N ALA A 176 3.32 -1.57 0.38
CA ALA A 176 2.75 -2.01 -0.89
C ALA A 176 2.79 -0.90 -1.94
N ARG A 177 3.45 -1.17 -3.07
CA ARG A 177 3.52 -0.21 -4.18
C ARG A 177 2.31 -0.31 -5.09
N CYS A 178 1.95 -1.54 -5.47
CA CYS A 178 0.83 -1.83 -6.35
C CYS A 178 0.39 -3.31 -6.23
N VAL A 179 -0.75 -3.66 -6.83
CA VAL A 179 -1.30 -5.02 -6.87
C VAL A 179 -1.60 -5.45 -8.31
N VAL A 180 -1.29 -6.70 -8.65
CA VAL A 180 -1.81 -7.38 -9.86
C VAL A 180 -2.92 -8.34 -9.45
N THR A 181 -3.93 -8.52 -10.29
CA THR A 181 -5.11 -9.36 -9.99
C THR A 181 -5.16 -10.65 -10.79
N ASP A 182 -4.23 -10.83 -11.72
CA ASP A 182 -4.15 -11.91 -12.71
C ASP A 182 -2.89 -12.79 -12.53
N GLY A 183 -2.28 -12.76 -11.34
CA GLY A 183 -1.13 -13.60 -11.04
C GLY A 183 -1.52 -15.07 -10.86
N THR A 184 -0.51 -15.93 -10.71
CA THR A 184 -0.69 -17.36 -10.45
C THR A 184 -1.59 -17.58 -9.23
N LEU A 185 -2.59 -18.43 -9.36
CA LEU A 185 -3.47 -18.80 -8.25
C LEU A 185 -2.65 -19.47 -7.13
N VAL A 186 -2.73 -18.94 -5.91
CA VAL A 186 -2.12 -19.54 -4.72
C VAL A 186 -3.22 -19.95 -3.76
N ARG A 187 -3.08 -21.16 -3.19
CA ARG A 187 -3.89 -21.66 -2.07
C ARG A 187 -3.02 -21.68 -0.80
N ASP A 188 -3.57 -21.24 0.33
CA ASP A 188 -2.92 -21.38 1.62
C ASP A 188 -3.34 -22.65 2.37
N GLU A 189 -2.75 -22.86 3.55
CA GLU A 189 -2.98 -24.03 4.40
C GLU A 189 -4.40 -24.10 4.97
N SER A 190 -5.13 -22.98 4.97
CA SER A 190 -6.54 -22.92 5.38
C SER A 190 -7.52 -23.16 4.22
N GLY A 191 -7.00 -23.33 3.00
CA GLY A 191 -7.80 -23.52 1.80
C GLY A 191 -8.28 -22.22 1.15
N MET A 192 -7.88 -21.03 1.62
CA MET A 192 -8.19 -19.78 0.93
C MET A 192 -7.35 -19.67 -0.36
N THR A 193 -7.93 -19.06 -1.39
CA THR A 193 -7.25 -18.89 -2.69
C THR A 193 -7.24 -17.44 -3.16
N SER A 194 -6.19 -17.03 -3.85
CA SER A 194 -6.13 -15.71 -4.49
C SER A 194 -5.23 -15.69 -5.71
N THR A 195 -5.61 -14.91 -6.71
CA THR A 195 -4.77 -14.50 -7.86
C THR A 195 -4.19 -13.09 -7.66
N ARG A 196 -4.47 -12.44 -6.53
CA ARG A 196 -3.93 -11.11 -6.21
C ARG A 196 -2.49 -11.25 -5.73
N TRP A 197 -1.60 -10.40 -6.24
CA TRP A 197 -0.21 -10.33 -5.79
C TRP A 197 0.22 -8.89 -5.58
N TYR A 198 0.80 -8.60 -4.43
CA TYR A 198 1.25 -7.26 -4.06
C TYR A 198 2.75 -7.13 -4.28
N LEU A 199 3.18 -6.11 -5.02
CA LEU A 199 4.58 -5.72 -5.06
C LEU A 199 4.90 -4.97 -3.77
N ALA A 200 5.65 -5.62 -2.89
CA ALA A 200 5.88 -5.16 -1.53
C ALA A 200 7.37 -5.02 -1.22
N THR A 201 7.71 -4.05 -0.37
CA THR A 201 9.07 -3.82 0.12
C THR A 201 9.10 -3.92 1.65
N THR A 202 10.04 -4.69 2.20
CA THR A 202 10.29 -4.77 3.65
C THR A 202 10.96 -3.49 4.15
N ARG A 203 11.05 -3.30 5.47
CA ARG A 203 11.76 -2.14 6.04
C ARG A 203 13.25 -2.17 5.74
N GLU A 204 13.80 -3.36 5.59
CA GLU A 204 15.20 -3.65 5.26
C GLU A 204 15.49 -3.51 3.76
N GLY A 205 14.49 -3.13 2.96
CA GLY A 205 14.64 -2.87 1.51
C GLY A 205 14.45 -4.08 0.61
N THR A 206 14.20 -5.28 1.17
CA THR A 206 13.92 -6.46 0.35
C THR A 206 12.60 -6.27 -0.37
N THR A 207 12.62 -6.31 -1.70
CA THR A 207 11.41 -6.16 -2.53
C THR A 207 11.04 -7.49 -3.16
N GLY A 208 9.75 -7.78 -3.25
CA GLY A 208 9.23 -8.97 -3.90
C GLY A 208 7.71 -9.01 -3.94
N TRP A 209 7.17 -10.05 -4.56
CA TRP A 209 5.74 -10.26 -4.75
C TRP A 209 5.16 -11.13 -3.64
N LEU A 210 4.16 -10.62 -2.92
CA LEU A 210 3.46 -11.34 -1.86
C LEU A 210 2.05 -11.75 -2.32
N PRO A 211 1.68 -13.05 -2.27
CA PRO A 211 0.33 -13.49 -2.62
C PRO A 211 -0.72 -12.90 -1.68
N GLY A 212 -1.91 -12.61 -2.20
CA GLY A 212 -2.99 -11.98 -1.43
C GLY A 212 -3.49 -12.82 -0.27
N VAL A 213 -3.40 -14.16 -0.37
CA VAL A 213 -3.71 -15.09 0.73
C VAL A 213 -2.78 -14.91 1.94
N ARG A 214 -1.60 -14.33 1.76
CA ARG A 214 -0.64 -14.04 2.84
C ARG A 214 -0.79 -12.63 3.41
N THR A 215 -1.94 -11.99 3.20
CA THR A 215 -2.21 -10.63 3.67
C THR A 215 -3.56 -10.57 4.39
N ARG A 216 -3.68 -9.66 5.37
CA ARG A 216 -4.97 -9.25 5.95
C ARG A 216 -5.22 -7.77 5.65
N ASN A 217 -4.99 -7.38 4.41
CA ASN A 217 -5.10 -5.99 4.02
C ASN A 217 -6.56 -5.60 3.78
N THR A 218 -7.02 -4.57 4.49
CA THR A 218 -8.32 -3.91 4.26
C THR A 218 -8.17 -2.56 3.55
N THR A 219 -6.94 -2.10 3.34
CA THR A 219 -6.63 -0.84 2.65
C THR A 219 -6.54 -1.07 1.14
N GLU A 220 -7.11 -0.15 0.37
CA GLU A 220 -7.02 -0.21 -1.09
C GLU A 220 -5.58 0.06 -1.56
N VAL A 221 -5.10 -0.79 -2.47
CA VAL A 221 -3.80 -0.65 -3.13
C VAL A 221 -4.09 -0.48 -4.62
N ARG A 222 -3.46 0.50 -5.26
CA ARG A 222 -3.61 0.74 -6.70
C ARG A 222 -3.17 -0.46 -7.53
N LEU A 223 -3.74 -0.60 -8.72
CA LEU A 223 -3.29 -1.58 -9.70
C LEU A 223 -1.87 -1.25 -10.20
N CYS A 224 -1.10 -2.29 -10.51
CA CYS A 224 0.19 -2.14 -11.17
C CYS A 224 -0.01 -1.75 -12.64
N THR A 225 0.90 -0.93 -13.16
CA THR A 225 1.06 -0.79 -14.61
C THR A 225 1.65 -2.07 -15.22
N THR A 226 1.54 -2.24 -16.54
CA THR A 226 2.12 -3.39 -17.25
C THR A 226 3.63 -3.52 -17.04
N GLU A 227 4.34 -2.40 -16.98
CA GLU A 227 5.79 -2.41 -16.73
C GLU A 227 6.12 -2.83 -15.30
N GLU A 228 5.40 -2.30 -14.31
CA GLU A 228 5.57 -2.68 -12.90
C GLU A 228 5.30 -4.18 -12.68
N ALA A 229 4.29 -4.74 -13.36
CA ALA A 229 3.93 -6.16 -13.28
C ALA A 229 5.04 -7.09 -13.80
N ARG A 230 5.90 -6.60 -14.71
CA ARG A 230 7.02 -7.36 -15.30
C ARG A 230 8.31 -7.27 -14.49
N VAL A 231 8.38 -6.37 -13.51
CA VAL A 231 9.56 -6.23 -12.65
C VAL A 231 9.84 -7.54 -11.92
N ARG A 232 11.11 -7.97 -11.96
CA ARG A 232 11.64 -9.09 -11.18
C ARG A 232 12.54 -8.58 -10.05
N PRO A 233 12.02 -8.44 -8.83
CA PRO A 233 12.82 -7.99 -7.69
C PRO A 233 13.95 -8.96 -7.35
N GLY A 234 15.08 -8.43 -6.86
CA GLY A 234 16.20 -9.23 -6.37
C GLY A 234 17.36 -9.50 -7.34
N ARG A 235 17.59 -8.66 -8.35
CA ARG A 235 18.93 -8.45 -8.92
C ARG A 235 19.52 -7.20 -8.25
N GLY A 236 20.13 -7.41 -7.09
CA GLY A 236 21.13 -6.52 -6.50
C GLY A 236 22.45 -7.26 -6.49
#